data_AF-A0A938LXH3-F1
#
_entry.id   AF-A0A938LXH3-F1
#
_cell.length_a   1.000
_cell.length_b   1.000
_cell.length_c   1.000
_cell.angle_alpha   90.00
_cell.angle_beta   90.00
_cell.angle_gamma   90.00
#
_symmetry.space_group_name_H-M   'P 1'
#
loop_
_entity.id
_entity.type
_entity.pdbx_description
1 polymer ?
#
loop_
_entity_poly.entity_id
_entity_poly.type
_entity_poly.pdbx_seq_one_letter_code
_entity_poly.pdbx_strand_id
1 'polypeptide(L)'
;MNCDVLSAGSVTTGLFRLLAGVLFALSLDVAACAQEQNTLSPQEKEAGWLLLFDGQTTAGWRGYKSAPMPASWRVENGSLLSRREKGKSSGDIVTVEQYADFELTLEWKMTRGNNSGVIYRATEETANVW
;
A
#
# COMPACT_ATOMS: atom_id res chain seq x y z
N MET A 1 -7.37 -11.41 1.72
CA MET A 1 -7.29 -12.23 2.95
C MET A 1 -6.44 -11.46 3.94
N ASN A 2 -7.07 -10.88 4.96
CA ASN A 2 -6.41 -10.02 5.95
C ASN A 2 -5.71 -10.88 7.00
N CYS A 3 -4.39 -10.70 7.14
CA CYS A 3 -3.61 -11.30 8.21
C CYS A 3 -3.69 -10.43 9.47
N ASP A 4 -4.81 -10.50 10.19
CA ASP A 4 -4.89 -10.03 11.57
C ASP A 4 -4.90 -11.24 12.51
N VAL A 5 -3.76 -11.58 13.12
CA VAL A 5 -3.73 -12.36 14.37
C VAL A 5 -2.60 -11.87 15.28
N LEU A 6 -3.01 -11.03 16.22
CA LEU A 6 -2.67 -11.04 17.65
C LEU A 6 -1.41 -11.82 18.09
N SER A 7 -0.43 -11.06 18.58
CA SER A 7 0.64 -11.53 19.46
C SER A 7 0.04 -12.19 20.71
N ALA A 8 0.19 -13.51 20.85
CA ALA A 8 -0.08 -14.23 22.09
C ALA A 8 1.22 -14.31 22.90
N GLY A 9 1.22 -13.69 24.08
CA GLY A 9 2.30 -13.81 25.06
C GLY A 9 2.40 -15.21 25.65
N SER A 10 3.59 -15.59 26.11
CA SER A 10 3.76 -16.78 26.96
C SER A 10 4.42 -16.42 28.28
N VAL A 11 3.77 -16.90 29.33
CA VAL A 11 4.03 -16.76 30.76
C VAL A 11 5.21 -17.63 31.19
N THR A 12 5.84 -17.21 32.29
CA THR A 12 7.00 -17.76 32.98
C THR A 12 6.80 -19.14 33.66
N THR A 13 7.96 -19.75 33.98
CA THR A 13 8.28 -20.66 35.13
C THR A 13 7.97 -22.16 35.07
N GLY A 14 8.97 -22.98 35.42
CA GLY A 14 8.77 -24.30 36.05
C GLY A 14 9.81 -25.38 35.69
N LEU A 15 10.73 -25.67 36.61
CA LEU A 15 11.73 -26.74 36.56
C LEU A 15 11.08 -28.09 36.97
N PHE A 16 10.98 -29.10 36.09
CA PHE A 16 10.69 -30.50 36.47
C PHE A 16 11.39 -31.52 35.54
N ARG A 17 11.72 -32.68 36.13
CA ARG A 17 12.76 -33.65 35.73
C ARG A 17 12.35 -34.65 34.63
N LEU A 18 13.37 -35.08 33.87
CA LEU A 18 13.62 -36.38 33.18
C LEU A 18 12.44 -37.37 33.03
N LEU A 19 12.04 -37.67 31.78
CA LEU A 19 11.96 -39.02 31.18
C LEU A 19 11.50 -38.95 29.71
N ALA A 20 11.85 -39.98 28.96
CA ALA A 20 11.85 -40.10 27.50
C ALA A 20 10.53 -39.80 26.78
N GLY A 21 10.66 -39.22 25.59
CA GLY A 21 9.59 -39.04 24.62
C GLY A 21 9.96 -37.94 23.62
N VAL A 22 10.75 -38.29 22.61
CA VAL A 22 11.02 -37.38 21.48
C VAL A 22 9.73 -37.29 20.67
N LEU A 23 8.79 -36.44 21.12
CA LEU A 23 7.79 -35.85 20.26
C LEU A 23 8.53 -34.83 19.40
N PHE A 24 8.93 -35.25 18.21
CA PHE A 24 9.37 -34.32 17.17
C PHE A 24 8.11 -33.55 16.72
N ALA A 25 7.82 -32.45 17.40
CA ALA A 25 6.84 -31.48 16.93
C ALA A 25 7.35 -30.99 15.57
N LEU A 26 6.70 -31.40 14.48
CA LEU A 26 6.85 -30.76 13.18
C LEU A 26 6.29 -29.35 13.34
N SER A 27 7.12 -28.42 13.79
CA SER A 27 6.91 -27.00 13.55
C SER A 27 7.01 -26.80 12.03
N LEU A 28 5.85 -26.77 11.38
CA LEU A 28 5.72 -26.14 10.07
C LEU A 28 6.03 -24.66 10.31
N ASP A 29 7.30 -24.30 10.17
CA ASP A 29 7.71 -22.91 10.03
C ASP A 29 7.11 -22.41 8.72
N VAL A 30 5.87 -21.93 8.79
CA VAL A 30 5.25 -21.18 7.71
C VAL A 30 6.06 -19.90 7.61
N ALA A 31 7.10 -19.93 6.79
CA ALA A 31 7.87 -18.74 6.45
C ALA A 31 6.90 -17.76 5.79
N ALA A 32 6.43 -16.80 6.57
CA ALA A 32 5.67 -15.67 6.06
C ALA A 32 6.61 -14.87 5.16
N CYS A 33 6.55 -15.12 3.85
CA CYS A 33 7.11 -14.19 2.88
C CYS A 33 6.32 -12.90 2.99
N ALA A 34 6.91 -11.88 3.62
CA ALA A 34 6.44 -10.52 3.47
C ALA A 34 6.62 -10.15 1.99
N GLN A 35 5.51 -9.88 1.30
CA GLN A 35 5.54 -9.41 -0.07
C GLN A 35 6.29 -8.07 -0.13
N GLU A 36 7.22 -7.93 -1.07
CA GLU A 36 7.97 -6.69 -1.26
C GLU A 36 7.02 -5.58 -1.75
N GLN A 37 7.11 -4.39 -1.15
CA GLN A 37 6.27 -3.26 -1.53
C GLN A 37 6.48 -2.86 -2.99
N ASN A 38 5.40 -2.43 -3.66
CA ASN A 38 5.43 -1.98 -5.05
C ASN A 38 5.96 -3.05 -6.04
N THR A 39 5.66 -4.33 -5.76
CA THR A 39 5.93 -5.44 -6.67
C THR A 39 4.69 -6.31 -6.82
N LEU A 40 4.48 -6.87 -8.02
CA LEU A 40 3.44 -7.86 -8.25
C LEU A 40 4.00 -9.26 -8.01
N SER A 41 3.28 -10.05 -7.20
CA SER A 41 3.49 -11.47 -7.04
C SER A 41 3.26 -12.22 -8.37
N PRO A 42 3.78 -13.45 -8.52
CA PRO A 42 3.47 -14.28 -9.67
C PRO A 42 1.96 -14.43 -9.90
N GLN A 43 1.19 -14.63 -8.83
CA GLN A 43 -0.26 -14.81 -8.89
C GLN A 43 -0.98 -13.55 -9.36
N GLU A 44 -0.56 -12.37 -8.90
CA GLU A 44 -1.12 -11.10 -9.36
C GLU A 44 -0.84 -10.87 -10.84
N LYS A 45 0.37 -11.20 -11.31
CA LYS A 45 0.71 -11.12 -12.74
C LYS A 45 -0.15 -12.06 -13.59
N GLU A 46 -0.33 -13.30 -13.15
CA GLU A 46 -1.19 -14.29 -13.83
C GLU A 46 -2.66 -13.85 -13.86
N ALA A 47 -3.14 -13.22 -12.80
CA ALA A 47 -4.47 -12.65 -12.71
C ALA A 47 -4.65 -11.32 -13.48
N GLY A 48 -3.58 -10.81 -14.10
CA GLY A 48 -3.63 -9.61 -14.95
C GLY A 48 -3.61 -8.28 -14.19
N TRP A 49 -3.13 -8.26 -12.94
CA TRP A 49 -2.95 -7.01 -12.19
C TRP A 49 -1.90 -6.12 -12.86
N LEU A 50 -2.17 -4.82 -12.84
CA LEU A 50 -1.25 -3.78 -13.31
C LEU A 50 -0.69 -3.02 -12.12
N LEU A 51 0.63 -2.84 -12.10
CA LEU A 51 1.28 -2.01 -11.10
C LEU A 51 1.16 -0.52 -11.49
N LEU A 52 0.37 0.24 -10.73
CA LEU A 52 0.18 1.68 -10.96
C LEU A 52 1.32 2.55 -10.40
N PHE A 53 2.14 2.02 -9.49
CA PHE A 53 3.25 2.74 -8.89
C PHE A 53 4.40 1.78 -8.58
N ASP A 54 5.60 2.12 -9.05
CA ASP A 54 6.81 1.30 -8.97
C ASP A 54 7.64 1.52 -7.69
N GLY A 55 7.18 2.41 -6.80
CA GLY A 55 7.90 2.78 -5.58
C GLY A 55 9.01 3.81 -5.78
N GLN A 56 9.30 4.23 -7.02
CA GLN A 56 10.52 4.95 -7.38
C GLN A 56 10.26 6.23 -8.18
N THR A 57 9.29 6.20 -9.10
CA THR A 57 9.01 7.27 -10.03
C THR A 57 7.54 7.69 -9.99
N THR A 58 7.23 8.83 -10.59
CA THR A 58 5.84 9.28 -10.81
C THR A 58 5.33 8.88 -12.19
N ALA A 59 5.98 7.91 -12.85
CA ALA A 59 5.55 7.44 -14.15
C ALA A 59 4.10 6.93 -14.09
N GLY A 60 3.31 7.28 -15.10
CA GLY A 60 1.88 6.97 -15.13
C GLY A 60 1.00 7.92 -14.33
N TRP A 61 1.57 8.93 -13.65
CA TRP A 61 0.82 9.94 -12.89
C TRP A 61 1.09 11.36 -13.40
N ARG A 62 0.08 12.22 -13.26
CA ARG A 62 0.16 13.67 -13.52
C ARG A 62 -0.77 14.43 -12.57
N GLY A 63 -0.71 15.76 -12.60
CA GLY A 63 -1.69 16.58 -11.90
C GLY A 63 -3.08 16.50 -12.54
N TYR A 64 -4.12 16.67 -11.73
CA TYR A 64 -5.44 16.98 -12.24
C TYR A 64 -5.40 18.33 -12.97
N LYS A 65 -5.87 18.36 -14.21
CA LYS A 65 -5.87 19.49 -15.15
C LYS A 65 -4.50 20.14 -15.36
N SER A 66 -3.43 19.43 -15.06
CA SER A 66 -2.07 19.93 -15.21
C SER A 66 -1.07 18.78 -15.46
N ALA A 67 -0.08 19.06 -16.28
CA ALA A 67 1.12 18.25 -16.41
C ALA A 67 2.32 19.18 -16.31
N PRO A 68 3.35 18.87 -15.51
CA PRO A 68 3.64 17.60 -14.84
C PRO A 68 2.90 17.43 -13.49
N MET A 69 3.33 16.45 -12.69
CA MET A 69 2.96 16.27 -11.29
C MET A 69 3.07 17.57 -10.45
N PRO A 70 2.13 17.86 -9.52
CA PRO A 70 2.25 19.00 -8.62
C PRO A 70 3.47 18.86 -7.69
N ALA A 71 4.19 19.97 -7.43
CA ALA A 71 5.42 19.97 -6.65
C ALA A 71 5.27 19.50 -5.19
N SER A 72 4.06 19.52 -4.66
CA SER A 72 3.67 19.02 -3.32
C SER A 72 3.70 17.50 -3.20
N TRP A 73 3.76 16.79 -4.32
CA TRP A 73 3.83 15.33 -4.35
C TRP A 73 5.22 14.87 -4.77
N ARG A 74 5.72 13.84 -4.09
CA ARG A 74 7.02 13.22 -4.38
C ARG A 74 7.03 11.76 -3.97
N VAL A 75 7.97 11.01 -4.53
CA VAL A 75 8.28 9.66 -4.05
C VAL A 75 9.16 9.79 -2.81
N GLU A 76 8.75 9.16 -1.71
CA GLU A 76 9.51 9.10 -0.46
C GLU A 76 9.27 7.74 0.20
N ASN A 77 10.34 6.99 0.49
CA ASN A 77 10.28 5.66 1.12
C ASN A 77 9.31 4.69 0.43
N GLY A 78 9.38 4.58 -0.90
CA GLY A 78 8.52 3.66 -1.64
C GLY A 78 7.04 4.06 -1.66
N SER A 79 6.71 5.33 -1.39
CA SER A 79 5.33 5.85 -1.34
C SER A 79 5.18 7.15 -2.13
N LEU A 80 4.02 7.35 -2.77
CA LEU A 80 3.60 8.66 -3.27
C LEU A 80 3.12 9.51 -2.09
N LEU A 81 3.94 10.48 -1.67
CA LEU A 81 3.69 11.31 -0.51
C LEU A 81 3.30 12.73 -0.92
N SER A 82 2.07 13.12 -0.55
CA SER A 82 1.63 14.50 -0.58
C SER A 82 2.07 15.25 0.68
N ARG A 83 2.80 16.34 0.52
CA ARG A 83 3.13 17.28 1.61
C ARG A 83 2.66 18.67 1.22
N ARG A 84 1.58 19.10 1.88
CA ARG A 84 0.99 20.42 1.66
C ARG A 84 1.86 21.52 2.30
N GLU A 85 2.20 22.54 1.52
CA GLU A 85 2.71 23.79 2.09
C GLU A 85 1.56 24.58 2.75
N LYS A 86 1.85 25.31 3.83
CA LYS A 86 0.83 26.11 4.52
C LYS A 86 0.20 27.12 3.56
N GLY A 87 -1.12 27.07 3.42
CA GLY A 87 -1.89 27.99 2.57
C GLY A 87 -1.91 27.65 1.07
N LYS A 88 -1.29 26.55 0.64
CA LYS A 88 -1.36 26.06 -0.75
C LYS A 88 -2.15 24.76 -0.81
N SER A 89 -2.82 24.51 -1.93
CA SER A 89 -3.36 23.18 -2.22
C SER A 89 -2.21 22.22 -2.54
N SER A 90 -2.36 20.94 -2.19
CA SER A 90 -1.44 19.90 -2.68
C SER A 90 -1.66 19.57 -4.16
N GLY A 91 -2.81 19.97 -4.73
CA GLY A 91 -3.25 19.49 -6.04
C GLY A 91 -3.62 18.00 -6.00
N ASP A 92 -4.65 17.64 -6.76
CA ASP A 92 -5.00 16.24 -6.98
C ASP A 92 -4.12 15.65 -8.09
N ILE A 93 -3.90 14.35 -8.03
CA ILE A 93 -3.14 13.61 -9.05
C ILE A 93 -4.04 12.58 -9.69
N VAL A 94 -3.81 12.33 -10.96
CA VAL A 94 -4.59 11.37 -11.74
C VAL A 94 -3.64 10.47 -12.52
N THR A 95 -4.10 9.26 -12.82
CA THR A 95 -3.43 8.39 -13.78
C THR A 95 -3.42 9.06 -15.15
N VAL A 96 -2.34 8.85 -15.91
CA VAL A 96 -2.28 9.28 -17.32
C VAL A 96 -3.28 8.48 -18.15
N GLU A 97 -3.36 7.18 -17.89
CA GLU A 97 -4.30 6.26 -18.51
C GLU A 97 -5.70 6.36 -17.88
N GLN A 98 -6.71 5.99 -18.65
CA GLN A 98 -8.10 5.89 -18.21
C GLN A 98 -8.54 4.43 -18.14
N TYR A 99 -9.31 4.09 -17.11
CA TYR A 99 -9.78 2.74 -16.84
C TYR A 99 -11.30 2.72 -16.73
N ALA A 100 -11.93 1.71 -17.33
CA ALA A 100 -13.38 1.52 -17.32
C ALA A 100 -13.82 0.68 -16.12
N ASP A 101 -13.91 -0.65 -16.30
CA ASP A 101 -14.14 -1.60 -15.23
C ASP A 101 -12.79 -2.05 -14.67
N PHE A 102 -12.63 -1.98 -13.35
CA PHE A 102 -11.37 -2.30 -12.69
C PHE A 102 -11.60 -2.77 -11.26
N GLU A 103 -10.62 -3.50 -10.73
CA GLU A 103 -10.42 -3.72 -9.30
C GLU A 103 -9.19 -2.92 -8.87
N LEU A 104 -9.26 -2.21 -7.74
CA LEU A 104 -8.17 -1.39 -7.23
C LEU A 104 -7.81 -1.84 -5.81
N THR A 105 -6.54 -2.19 -5.63
CA THR A 105 -5.92 -2.41 -4.32
C THR A 105 -4.86 -1.35 -4.07
N LEU A 106 -4.83 -0.80 -2.86
CA LEU A 106 -3.80 0.14 -2.42
C LEU A 106 -3.71 0.17 -0.90
N GLU A 107 -2.53 0.55 -0.41
CA GLU A 107 -2.32 0.92 0.98
C GLU A 107 -2.22 2.44 1.09
N TRP A 108 -2.74 2.99 2.19
CA TRP A 108 -2.66 4.42 2.45
C TRP A 108 -2.33 4.69 3.91
N LYS A 109 -1.71 5.85 4.16
CA LYS A 109 -1.41 6.34 5.49
C LYS A 109 -1.60 7.85 5.53
N MET A 110 -2.15 8.34 6.63
CA MET A 110 -2.42 9.76 6.83
C MET A 110 -2.05 10.19 8.24
N THR A 111 -1.60 11.44 8.37
CA THR A 111 -1.34 12.06 9.68
C THR A 111 -2.63 12.65 10.24
N ARG A 112 -2.73 12.71 11.57
CA ARG A 112 -3.94 13.17 12.29
C ARG A 112 -4.39 14.56 11.80
N GLY A 113 -5.68 14.70 11.52
CA GLY A 113 -6.30 15.96 11.13
C GLY A 113 -6.16 16.32 9.64
N ASN A 114 -5.60 15.44 8.82
CA ASN A 114 -5.62 15.58 7.36
C ASN A 114 -6.85 14.89 6.75
N ASN A 115 -7.13 15.26 5.51
CA ASN A 115 -8.17 14.68 4.67
C ASN A 115 -7.57 14.35 3.30
N SER A 116 -7.93 13.20 2.75
CA SER A 116 -7.54 12.71 1.43
C SER A 116 -8.62 11.77 0.92
N GLY A 117 -8.55 11.38 -0.35
CA GLY A 117 -9.49 10.45 -0.95
C GLY A 117 -8.94 9.77 -2.19
N VAL A 118 -9.56 8.66 -2.55
CA VAL A 118 -9.38 7.99 -3.84
C VAL A 118 -10.65 8.24 -4.63
N ILE A 119 -10.51 8.89 -5.78
CA ILE A 119 -11.63 9.20 -6.67
C ILE A 119 -11.44 8.37 -7.93
N TYR A 120 -12.52 7.74 -8.38
CA TYR A 120 -12.54 6.94 -9.60
C TYR A 120 -13.54 7.53 -10.58
N ARG A 121 -13.34 7.22 -11.87
CA ARG A 121 -14.12 7.81 -12.97
C ARG A 121 -14.09 9.35 -12.94
N ALA A 122 -12.95 9.89 -12.51
CA ALA A 122 -12.68 11.32 -12.54
C ALA A 122 -12.71 11.83 -13.98
N THR A 123 -13.49 12.90 -14.23
CA THR A 123 -13.41 13.68 -15.47
C THR A 123 -12.77 15.03 -15.17
N GLU A 124 -12.21 15.68 -16.19
CA GLU A 124 -11.53 16.98 -16.05
C GLU A 124 -12.43 18.18 -16.43
N GLU A 125 -13.74 17.97 -16.47
CA GLU A 125 -14.75 18.94 -16.91
C GLU A 125 -15.00 20.02 -15.84
N THR A 126 -14.80 19.69 -14.57
CA THR A 126 -15.02 20.59 -13.43
C THR A 126 -13.73 21.25 -12.96
N ALA A 127 -13.85 22.23 -12.06
CA ALA A 127 -12.69 22.91 -11.47
C ALA A 127 -11.89 22.01 -10.52
N ASN A 128 -12.57 21.14 -9.77
CA ASN A 128 -11.99 20.14 -8.88
C ASN A 128 -12.60 18.76 -9.19
N VAL A 129 -11.88 17.69 -8.84
CA VAL A 129 -12.30 16.31 -9.13
C VAL A 129 -13.31 15.75 -8.12
N TRP A 130 -13.49 16.40 -6.97
CA TRP A 130 -14.39 16.01 -5.87
C TRP A 130 -15.67 16.82 -5.81
#